data_AF-T0RE39-F1
#
_entry.id   AF-T0RE39-F1
#
_cell.length_a   1.000
_cell.length_b   1.000
_cell.length_c   1.000
_cell.angle_alpha   90.00
_cell.angle_beta   90.00
_cell.angle_gamma   90.00
#
_symmetry.space_group_name_H-M   'P 1'
#
loop_
_entity.id
_entity.type
_entity.pdbx_description
1 polymer ?
#
loop_
_entity_poly.entity_id
_entity_poly.type
_entity_poly.pdbx_seq_one_letter_code
_entity_poly.pdbx_strand_id
1 'polypeptide(L)'
;MISILKYQYKLFIFLFCISILPLTLVYLYLPGEFDKSYYFFLTLLVGLRFSFFKGGLYLEKVRSNMRDVLTKEMGRIPSTNEIVKRVDDVVKSRDYAFGISAVLVILITALFGKL
;
A
#
# COMPACT_ATOMS: atom_id res chain seq x y z
N MET A 1 -14.90 -7.92 8.03
CA MET A 1 -13.49 -7.63 8.42
C MET A 1 -12.46 -8.42 7.59
N ILE A 2 -12.72 -9.68 7.27
CA ILE A 2 -11.81 -10.57 6.52
C ILE A 2 -11.53 -10.08 5.09
N SER A 3 -12.51 -9.45 4.42
CA SER A 3 -12.35 -8.98 3.05
C SER A 3 -11.31 -7.86 2.92
N ILE A 4 -11.37 -6.85 3.79
CA ILE A 4 -10.46 -5.69 3.75
C ILE A 4 -9.02 -6.07 4.08
N LEU A 5 -8.81 -6.92 5.09
CA LEU A 5 -7.49 -7.47 5.42
C LEU A 5 -6.87 -8.22 4.23
N LYS A 6 -7.69 -8.98 3.49
CA LYS A 6 -7.21 -9.71 2.29
C LYS A 6 -6.74 -8.76 1.18
N TYR A 7 -7.44 -7.64 0.95
CA TYR A 7 -7.02 -6.65 -0.04
C TYR A 7 -5.78 -5.86 0.42
N GLN A 8 -5.69 -5.55 1.71
CA GLN A 8 -4.53 -4.86 2.29
C GLN A 8 -3.28 -5.74 2.26
N TYR A 9 -3.42 -7.03 2.60
CA TYR A 9 -2.32 -7.99 2.52
C TYR A 9 -1.82 -8.15 1.09
N LYS A 10 -2.73 -8.22 0.11
CA LYS A 10 -2.36 -8.22 -1.32
C LYS A 10 -1.62 -6.95 -1.73
N LEU A 11 -2.09 -5.78 -1.30
CA LEU A 11 -1.42 -4.51 -1.57
C LEU A 11 -0.02 -4.49 -0.95
N PHE A 12 0.10 -4.93 0.31
CA PHE A 12 1.39 -4.98 1.00
C PHE A 12 2.37 -5.92 0.31
N ILE A 13 1.94 -7.13 -0.07
CA ILE A 13 2.77 -8.07 -0.85
C ILE A 13 3.18 -7.43 -2.17
N PHE A 14 2.25 -6.80 -2.89
CA PHE A 14 2.57 -6.16 -4.16
C PHE A 14 3.63 -5.06 -3.98
N LEU A 15 3.46 -4.19 -2.98
CA LEU A 15 4.44 -3.15 -2.65
C LEU A 15 5.79 -3.76 -2.24
N PHE A 16 5.79 -4.83 -1.46
CA PHE A 16 7.00 -5.54 -1.05
C PHE A 16 7.73 -6.13 -2.26
N CYS A 17 7.02 -6.82 -3.16
CA CYS A 17 7.61 -7.45 -4.33
C CYS A 17 8.16 -6.43 -5.34
N ILE A 18 7.55 -5.25 -5.46
CA ILE A 18 7.99 -4.24 -6.45
C ILE A 18 9.04 -3.26 -5.90
N SER A 19 9.20 -3.17 -4.58
CA SER A 19 10.16 -2.26 -3.96
C SER A 19 11.27 -3.00 -3.22
N ILE A 20 10.93 -3.75 -2.19
CA ILE A 20 11.88 -4.37 -1.27
C ILE A 20 12.67 -5.51 -1.92
N LEU A 21 11.99 -6.39 -2.64
CA LEU A 21 12.62 -7.54 -3.29
C LEU A 21 13.67 -7.11 -4.34
N PRO A 22 13.35 -6.21 -5.30
CA PRO A 22 14.33 -5.70 -6.26
C PRO A 22 15.42 -4.85 -5.61
N LEU A 23 15.12 -4.06 -4.57
CA LEU A 23 16.15 -3.33 -3.82
C LEU A 23 17.17 -4.29 -3.19
N THR A 24 16.69 -5.36 -2.56
CA THR A 24 17.54 -6.39 -1.94
C THR A 24 18.39 -7.11 -3.00
N LEU A 25 17.81 -7.42 -4.16
CA LEU A 25 18.54 -7.97 -5.31
C LEU A 25 19.66 -7.03 -5.77
N VAL A 26 19.37 -5.73 -5.90
CA VAL A 26 20.40 -4.73 -6.27
C VAL A 26 21.53 -4.71 -5.26
N TYR A 27 21.23 -4.74 -3.95
CA TYR A 27 22.28 -4.74 -2.93
C TYR A 27 23.09 -6.04 -2.87
N LEU A 28 22.50 -7.18 -3.18
CA LEU A 28 23.21 -8.46 -3.18
C LEU A 28 24.09 -8.66 -4.42
N TYR A 29 23.59 -8.28 -5.60
CA TYR A 29 24.25 -8.60 -6.88
C TYR A 29 25.01 -7.42 -7.49
N LEU A 30 24.64 -6.17 -7.14
CA LEU A 30 25.23 -4.94 -7.67
C LEU A 30 25.62 -3.98 -6.52
N PRO A 31 26.37 -4.43 -5.50
CA PRO A 31 26.62 -3.66 -4.29
C PRO A 31 27.40 -2.36 -4.53
N GLY A 32 28.08 -2.16 -5.66
CA GLY A 32 28.94 -0.99 -5.90
C GLY A 32 28.40 0.03 -6.91
N GLU A 33 27.38 -0.31 -7.70
CA GLU A 33 26.97 0.54 -8.83
C GLU A 33 25.84 1.51 -8.48
N PHE A 34 25.02 1.18 -7.48
CA PHE A 34 23.79 1.92 -7.17
C PHE A 34 23.66 2.29 -5.70
N ASP A 35 24.60 3.07 -5.17
CA ASP A 35 24.59 3.57 -3.78
C ASP A 35 23.34 4.37 -3.40
N LYS A 36 22.60 4.90 -4.39
CA LYS A 36 21.39 5.71 -4.19
C LYS A 36 20.12 5.05 -4.73
N SER A 37 20.16 3.75 -4.99
CA SER A 37 19.01 2.96 -5.47
C SER A 37 17.77 3.13 -4.59
N TYR A 38 17.92 3.31 -3.28
CA TYR A 38 16.80 3.53 -2.36
C TYR A 38 15.96 4.77 -2.71
N TYR A 39 16.56 5.85 -3.24
CA TYR A 39 15.81 7.02 -3.69
C TYR A 39 14.89 6.68 -4.85
N PHE A 40 15.34 5.86 -5.79
CA PHE A 40 14.50 5.39 -6.89
C PHE A 40 13.27 4.63 -6.37
N PHE A 41 13.46 3.69 -5.45
CA PHE A 41 12.35 2.91 -4.89
C PHE A 41 11.42 3.73 -4.00
N LEU A 42 11.92 4.71 -3.23
CA LEU A 42 11.08 5.65 -2.49
C LEU A 42 10.25 6.51 -3.45
N THR A 43 10.86 7.03 -4.51
CA THR A 43 10.17 7.84 -5.53
C THR A 43 9.12 7.01 -6.27
N LEU A 44 9.42 5.73 -6.54
CA LEU A 44 8.50 4.78 -7.14
C LEU A 44 7.30 4.48 -6.23
N LEU A 45 7.49 4.30 -4.92
CA LEU A 45 6.40 4.13 -3.96
C LEU A 45 5.49 5.37 -3.92
N VAL A 46 6.08 6.57 -3.91
CA VAL A 46 5.31 7.83 -3.96
C VAL A 46 4.56 7.96 -5.29
N GLY A 47 5.22 7.68 -6.41
CA GLY A 47 4.60 7.71 -7.75
C GLY A 47 3.43 6.73 -7.88
N LEU A 48 3.59 5.50 -7.37
CA LEU A 48 2.53 4.49 -7.31
C LEU A 48 1.32 4.97 -6.50
N ARG A 49 1.56 5.62 -5.36
CA ARG A 49 0.50 6.21 -4.53
C ARG A 49 -0.30 7.22 -5.34
N PHE A 50 0.36 8.14 -6.05
CA PHE A 50 -0.34 9.17 -6.84
C PHE A 50 -1.00 8.63 -8.11
N SER A 51 -0.36 7.69 -8.80
CA SER A 51 -0.83 7.15 -10.09
C SER A 51 -2.07 6.27 -9.94
N PHE A 52 -2.05 5.33 -9.00
CA PHE A 52 -3.13 4.34 -8.85
C PHE A 52 -4.26 4.81 -7.93
N PHE A 53 -4.01 5.78 -7.05
CA PHE A 53 -4.94 6.14 -5.98
C PHE A 53 -5.37 7.61 -6.00
N LYS A 54 -5.40 8.24 -7.17
CA LYS A 54 -5.91 9.60 -7.36
C LYS A 54 -7.32 9.72 -6.79
N GLY A 55 -7.47 10.63 -5.81
CA GLY A 55 -8.48 10.56 -4.74
C GLY A 55 -9.94 10.37 -5.15
N GLY A 56 -10.40 10.92 -6.29
CA GLY A 56 -11.83 10.84 -6.67
C GLY A 56 -12.28 9.46 -7.16
N LEU A 57 -11.64 8.94 -8.21
CA LEU A 57 -12.06 7.70 -8.89
C LEU A 57 -11.91 6.46 -8.00
N TYR A 58 -10.85 6.42 -7.19
CA TYR A 58 -10.64 5.31 -6.27
C TYR A 58 -11.68 5.31 -5.14
N LEU A 59 -11.97 6.47 -4.54
CA LEU A 59 -12.98 6.59 -3.49
C LEU A 59 -14.37 6.19 -4.00
N GLU A 60 -14.73 6.60 -5.21
CA GLU A 60 -16.01 6.26 -5.82
C GLU A 60 -16.13 4.74 -6.06
N LYS A 61 -15.08 4.12 -6.61
CA LYS A 61 -15.03 2.67 -6.83
C LYS A 61 -15.03 1.86 -5.53
N VAL A 62 -14.39 2.35 -4.48
CA VAL A 62 -14.44 1.70 -3.16
C VAL A 62 -15.82 1.86 -2.55
N ARG A 63 -16.42 3.06 -2.61
CA ARG A 63 -17.74 3.36 -2.04
C ARG A 63 -18.85 2.55 -2.68
N SER A 64 -18.85 2.41 -4.01
CA SER A 64 -19.88 1.64 -4.73
C SER A 64 -19.89 0.16 -4.31
N ASN A 65 -18.71 -0.45 -4.20
CA ASN A 65 -18.58 -1.84 -3.76
C ASN A 65 -18.77 -2.03 -2.24
N MET A 66 -18.52 -1.00 -1.43
CA MET A 66 -18.55 -1.12 0.03
C MET A 66 -19.96 -1.35 0.58
N ARG A 67 -21.00 -0.82 -0.11
CA ARG A 67 -22.39 -1.03 0.29
C ARG A 67 -22.78 -2.50 0.23
N ASP A 68 -22.42 -3.20 -0.85
CA ASP A 68 -22.72 -4.62 -1.02
C ASP A 68 -21.92 -5.49 -0.05
N VAL A 69 -20.65 -5.13 0.17
CA VAL A 69 -19.78 -5.83 1.13
C VAL A 69 -20.33 -5.69 2.56
N LEU A 70 -20.68 -4.49 2.99
CA LEU A 70 -21.25 -4.25 4.32
C LEU A 70 -22.61 -4.90 4.49
N THR A 71 -23.46 -4.90 3.45
CA THR A 71 -24.76 -5.57 3.49
C THR A 71 -24.58 -7.08 3.70
N LYS A 72 -23.61 -7.70 3.01
CA LYS A 72 -23.25 -9.11 3.21
C LYS A 72 -22.63 -9.38 4.58
N GLU A 73 -21.77 -8.49 5.09
CA GLU A 73 -21.12 -8.66 6.40
C GLU A 73 -22.08 -8.46 7.58
N MET A 74 -23.06 -7.54 7.46
CA MET A 74 -23.93 -7.14 8.57
C MET A 74 -25.32 -7.77 8.51
N GLY A 75 -25.71 -8.37 7.39
CA GLY A 75 -27.07 -8.92 7.19
C GLY A 75 -28.18 -7.86 7.16
N ARG A 76 -27.82 -6.57 7.13
CA ARG A 76 -28.74 -5.43 7.05
C ARG A 76 -28.21 -4.36 6.13
N ILE A 77 -29.08 -3.46 5.68
CA ILE A 77 -28.67 -2.30 4.88
C ILE A 77 -27.83 -1.37 5.78
N PRO A 78 -26.57 -1.09 5.42
CA PRO A 78 -25.70 -0.20 6.17
C PRO A 78 -26.11 1.26 5.98
N SER A 79 -25.96 2.06 7.03
CA SER A 79 -26.18 3.51 6.96
C SER A 79 -25.07 4.21 6.17
N THR A 80 -25.36 5.40 5.63
CA THR A 80 -24.36 6.19 4.90
C THR A 80 -23.12 6.48 5.75
N ASN A 81 -23.29 6.71 7.06
CA ASN A 81 -22.18 6.95 7.98
C ASN A 81 -21.29 5.71 8.18
N GLU A 82 -21.88 4.51 8.24
CA GLU A 82 -21.12 3.25 8.35
C GLU A 82 -20.30 2.99 7.07
N ILE A 83 -20.88 3.28 5.90
CA ILE A 83 -20.17 3.18 4.62
C ILE A 83 -19.00 4.16 4.58
N VAL A 84 -19.23 5.43 4.94
CA VAL A 84 -18.18 6.47 4.93
C VAL A 84 -17.04 6.12 5.88
N LYS A 85 -17.37 5.71 7.12
CA LYS A 85 -16.36 5.27 8.10
C LYS A 85 -15.53 4.10 7.57
N ARG A 86 -16.18 3.13 6.93
CA ARG A 86 -15.48 1.96 6.38
C ARG A 86 -14.58 2.29 5.20
N VAL A 87 -15.01 3.21 4.34
CA VAL A 87 -14.19 3.73 3.24
C VAL A 87 -12.97 4.47 3.80
N ASP A 88 -13.15 5.30 4.84
CA ASP A 88 -12.06 6.02 5.48
C ASP A 88 -11.04 5.07 6.12
N ASP A 89 -11.50 4.01 6.81
CA ASP A 89 -10.63 2.96 7.34
C ASP A 89 -9.77 2.31 6.24
N VAL A 90 -10.37 1.98 5.09
CA VAL A 90 -9.66 1.38 3.95
C VAL A 90 -8.59 2.33 3.40
N VAL A 91 -8.90 3.62 3.30
CA VAL A 91 -7.96 4.65 2.83
C VAL A 91 -6.82 4.84 3.83
N LYS A 92 -7.12 4.94 5.13
CA LYS A 92 -6.11 5.05 6.19
C LYS A 92 -5.17 3.86 6.21
N SER A 93 -5.71 2.64 6.18
CA SER A 93 -4.87 1.43 6.16
C SER A 93 -4.00 1.32 4.91
N ARG A 94 -4.49 1.78 3.74
CA ARG A 94 -3.66 1.88 2.53
C ARG A 94 -2.49 2.83 2.76
N ASP A 95 -2.73 4.01 3.32
CA ASP A 95 -1.68 4.98 3.59
C ASP A 95 -0.66 4.44 4.61
N TYR A 96 -1.11 3.69 5.61
CA TYR A 96 -0.22 2.94 6.49
C TYR A 96 0.61 1.90 5.73
N ALA A 97 0.03 1.15 4.79
CA ALA A 97 0.79 0.17 4.00
C ALA A 97 1.91 0.84 3.19
N PHE A 98 1.65 1.97 2.53
CA PHE A 98 2.68 2.75 1.84
C PHE A 98 3.74 3.29 2.80
N GLY A 99 3.32 3.81 3.96
CA GLY A 99 4.24 4.30 5.00
C GLY A 99 5.17 3.20 5.51
N ILE A 100 4.62 2.02 5.84
CA ILE A 100 5.39 0.86 6.31
C ILE A 100 6.35 0.38 5.21
N SER A 101 5.91 0.30 3.94
CA SER A 101 6.80 -0.07 2.84
C SER A 101 7.96 0.90 2.65
N ALA A 102 7.72 2.21 2.78
CA ALA A 102 8.78 3.22 2.71
C ALA A 102 9.79 3.09 3.87
N VAL A 103 9.29 2.85 5.09
CA VAL A 103 10.15 2.58 6.26
C VAL A 103 10.99 1.32 6.05
N LEU A 104 10.40 0.26 5.50
CA LEU A 104 11.12 -0.98 5.20
C LEU A 104 12.23 -0.80 4.17
N VAL A 105 12.01 0.02 3.14
CA VAL A 105 13.08 0.40 2.19
C VAL A 105 14.26 1.02 2.93
N ILE A 106 14.00 1.99 3.81
CA ILE A 106 15.05 2.65 4.61
C ILE A 106 15.77 1.65 5.52
N LEU A 107 15.03 0.77 6.20
CA LEU A 107 15.62 -0.23 7.09
C LEU A 107 16.53 -1.20 6.35
N ILE A 108 16.11 -1.68 5.18
CA ILE A 108 16.95 -2.58 4.35
C ILE A 108 18.19 -1.84 3.87
N THR A 109 18.05 -0.61 3.41
CA THR A 109 19.19 0.22 3.01
C THR A 109 20.19 0.42 4.17
N ALA A 110 19.69 0.68 5.38
CA ALA A 110 20.53 0.78 6.57
C ALA A 110 21.22 -0.55 6.92
N LEU A 111 20.53 -1.68 6.82
CA LEU A 111 21.09 -3.01 7.08
C LEU A 111 22.25 -3.37 6.14
N PHE A 112 22.18 -2.93 4.88
CA PHE A 112 23.25 -3.13 3.90
C PHE A 112 24.35 -2.06 3.97
N GLY A 113 24.27 -1.11 4.92
CA GLY A 113 25.26 -0.03 5.06
C GLY A 113 25.27 0.95 3.87
N LYS A 114 24.13 1.07 3.17
CA LYS A 114 23.95 1.87 1.96
C LYS A 114 23.11 3.14 2.19
N LEU A 115 22.94 3.53 3.45
CA LEU A 115 22.18 4.72 3.84
C LEU A 115 23.05 5.99 3.73
#